data_AF-A0A6V7LL27-F1
#
_entry.id   AF-A0A6V7LL27-F1
#
_cell.length_a   1.000
_cell.length_b   1.000
_cell.length_c   1.000
_cell.angle_alpha   90.00
_cell.angle_beta   90.00
_cell.angle_gamma   90.00
#
_symmetry.space_group_name_H-M   'P 1'
#
loop_
_entity.id
_entity.type
_entity.pdbx_description
1 polymer ?
#
loop_
_entity_poly.entity_id
_entity_poly.type
_entity_poly.pdbx_seq_one_letter_code
_entity_poly.pdbx_strand_id
1 'polypeptide(L)'
;DQEFLKKQNEILHLFEHITHPIPHPVFYEFGETYDIEEHIEEYHEPEVVKYYFSLYHFGDVQPKGTPFSFSVSHLRKEVGLVTRILIGAKNYDVFIKTASWFRAHINEEQFVKAFIAAILVRDDTQGIVPPPLYEIFPQHYFDSRVIHHANNLYNYGVNNPVTQQTVVIPVNYTDDVPFGEHYLNYFTHDIGLSLYYAYFSLAGHVMPE
;
A
#
# COMPACT_ATOMS: atom_id res chain seq x y z
N ASP A 1 -4.37 9.51 -23.08
CA ASP A 1 -3.14 10.27 -23.32
C ASP A 1 -1.94 9.41 -22.95
N GLN A 2 -0.80 9.55 -23.63
CA GLN A 2 0.39 8.72 -23.44
C GLN A 2 1.07 8.99 -22.10
N GLU A 3 1.06 10.25 -21.64
CA GLU A 3 1.62 10.62 -20.33
C GLU A 3 0.82 9.98 -19.18
N PHE A 4 -0.51 10.04 -19.26
CA PHE A 4 -1.39 9.40 -18.27
C PHE A 4 -1.13 7.89 -18.16
N LEU A 5 -1.03 7.19 -19.30
CA LEU A 5 -0.76 5.74 -19.31
C LEU A 5 0.61 5.41 -18.73
N LYS A 6 1.62 6.25 -18.99
CA LYS A 6 2.93 6.12 -18.39
C LYS A 6 2.82 6.22 -16.86
N LYS A 7 2.21 7.28 -16.33
CA LYS A 7 2.05 7.46 -14.87
C LYS A 7 1.27 6.33 -14.22
N GLN A 8 0.19 5.88 -14.86
CA GLN A 8 -0.59 4.73 -14.40
C GLN A 8 0.30 3.48 -14.24
N ASN A 9 1.11 3.14 -15.25
CA ASN A 9 2.00 1.97 -15.18
C ASN A 9 3.10 2.12 -14.12
N GLU A 10 3.71 3.31 -14.02
CA GLU A 10 4.76 3.57 -13.03
C GLU A 10 4.25 3.42 -11.60
N ILE A 11 3.05 3.92 -11.32
CA ILE A 11 2.40 3.77 -10.01
C ILE A 11 2.05 2.30 -9.71
N LEU A 12 1.58 1.54 -10.71
CA LEU A 12 1.28 0.12 -10.53
C LEU A 12 2.53 -0.68 -10.13
N HIS A 13 3.69 -0.37 -10.71
CA HIS A 13 4.96 -1.02 -10.36
C HIS A 13 5.35 -0.85 -8.88
N LEU A 14 4.92 0.22 -8.20
CA LEU A 14 5.20 0.41 -6.78
C LEU A 14 4.31 -0.44 -5.86
N PHE A 15 3.16 -0.93 -6.35
CA PHE A 15 2.27 -1.85 -5.62
C PHE A 15 2.63 -3.33 -5.79
N GLU A 16 3.43 -3.66 -6.79
CA GLU A 16 3.84 -5.05 -7.05
C GLU A 16 4.66 -5.61 -5.89
N HIS A 17 4.31 -6.83 -5.46
CA HIS A 17 5.01 -7.60 -4.43
C HIS A 17 5.36 -6.75 -3.20
N ILE A 18 4.36 -6.11 -2.59
CA ILE A 18 4.55 -5.06 -1.58
C ILE A 18 5.42 -5.47 -0.37
N THR A 19 5.43 -6.76 -0.02
CA THR A 19 6.23 -7.34 1.07
C THR A 19 7.67 -7.68 0.67
N HIS A 20 8.04 -7.46 -0.60
CA HIS A 20 9.35 -7.75 -1.17
C HIS A 20 9.97 -6.47 -1.77
N PRO A 21 11.27 -6.46 -2.11
CA PRO A 21 11.89 -5.37 -2.87
C PRO A 21 11.15 -5.06 -4.17
N ILE A 22 11.32 -3.84 -4.69
CA ILE A 22 10.63 -3.39 -5.91
C ILE A 22 11.08 -4.26 -7.08
N PRO A 23 10.18 -4.96 -7.79
CA PRO A 23 10.59 -5.78 -8.92
C PRO A 23 11.16 -4.96 -10.07
N HIS A 24 10.61 -3.77 -10.29
CA HIS A 24 11.00 -2.90 -11.39
C HIS A 24 12.35 -2.19 -11.09
N PRO A 25 13.41 -2.39 -11.90
CA PRO A 25 14.78 -1.97 -11.55
C PRO A 25 14.95 -0.47 -11.32
N VAL A 26 14.29 0.38 -12.11
CA VAL A 26 14.41 1.84 -11.98
C VAL A 26 13.85 2.33 -10.65
N PHE A 27 12.72 1.78 -10.22
CA PHE A 27 12.09 2.18 -8.96
C PHE A 27 12.83 1.57 -7.77
N TYR A 28 13.39 0.36 -7.94
CA TYR A 28 14.32 -0.20 -6.98
C TYR A 28 15.53 0.73 -6.76
N GLU A 29 16.16 1.20 -7.83
CA GLU A 29 17.28 2.13 -7.76
C GLU A 29 16.89 3.46 -7.10
N PHE A 30 15.74 4.03 -7.44
CA PHE A 30 15.22 5.21 -6.73
C PHE A 30 14.98 4.94 -5.24
N GLY A 31 14.46 3.75 -4.93
CA GLY A 31 14.26 3.30 -3.56
C GLY A 31 15.55 3.30 -2.76
N GLU A 32 16.63 2.79 -3.32
CA GLU A 32 17.93 2.64 -2.63
C GLU A 32 18.79 3.92 -2.63
N THR A 33 18.67 4.77 -3.66
CA THR A 33 19.66 5.84 -3.91
C THR A 33 19.12 7.26 -3.77
N TYR A 34 17.79 7.46 -3.80
CA TYR A 34 17.24 8.81 -3.72
C TYR A 34 17.33 9.36 -2.29
N ASP A 35 18.08 10.44 -2.12
CA ASP A 35 18.18 11.14 -0.84
C ASP A 35 17.13 12.26 -0.75
N ILE A 36 16.09 12.03 0.05
CA ILE A 36 15.01 13.01 0.24
C ILE A 36 15.51 14.26 1.00
N GLU A 37 16.47 14.11 1.93
CA GLU A 37 16.97 15.22 2.76
C GLU A 37 17.86 16.16 1.94
N GLU A 38 18.64 15.64 0.99
CA GLU A 38 19.41 16.47 0.05
C GLU A 38 18.52 17.26 -0.93
N HIS A 39 17.31 16.78 -1.21
CA HIS A 39 16.36 17.38 -2.15
C HIS A 39 15.20 18.10 -1.44
N ILE A 40 15.40 18.55 -0.19
CA ILE A 40 14.32 19.09 0.64
C ILE A 40 13.65 20.35 0.07
N GLU A 41 14.39 21.10 -0.73
CA GLU A 41 13.90 22.29 -1.43
C GLU A 41 12.94 21.93 -2.58
N GLU A 42 12.78 20.66 -2.92
CA GLU A 42 11.84 20.17 -3.93
C GLU A 42 10.43 19.86 -3.37
N TYR A 43 10.21 20.17 -2.10
CA TYR A 43 8.92 20.02 -1.43
C TYR A 43 8.31 21.39 -1.07
N HIS A 44 6.98 21.48 -1.09
CA HIS A 44 6.24 22.66 -0.65
C HIS A 44 6.39 22.91 0.86
N GLU A 45 6.64 21.85 1.62
CA GLU A 45 6.76 21.89 3.08
C GLU A 45 8.06 21.25 3.59
N PRO A 46 9.23 21.90 3.40
CA PRO A 46 10.51 21.36 3.83
C PRO A 46 10.56 20.99 5.32
N GLU A 47 9.90 21.75 6.19
CA GLU A 47 9.91 21.50 7.63
C GLU A 47 9.22 20.17 8.02
N VAL A 48 8.22 19.72 7.25
CA VAL A 48 7.58 18.42 7.48
C VAL A 48 8.55 17.29 7.12
N VAL A 49 9.32 17.46 6.05
CA VAL A 49 10.37 16.51 5.65
C VAL A 49 11.43 16.42 6.75
N LYS A 50 11.97 17.56 7.23
CA LYS A 50 12.96 17.57 8.34
C LYS A 50 12.41 16.87 9.58
N TYR A 51 11.16 17.16 9.95
CA TYR A 51 10.55 16.56 11.12
C TYR A 51 10.41 15.04 10.99
N TYR A 52 9.92 14.55 9.86
CA TYR A 52 9.82 13.12 9.61
C TYR A 52 11.19 12.42 9.68
N PHE A 53 12.21 12.97 9.00
CA PHE A 53 13.54 12.38 9.00
C PHE A 53 14.19 12.42 10.39
N SER A 54 13.89 13.43 11.22
CA SER A 54 14.32 13.40 12.62
C SER A 54 13.78 12.17 13.36
N LEU A 55 12.49 11.83 13.19
CA LEU A 55 11.89 10.62 13.80
C LEU A 55 12.50 9.35 13.20
N TYR A 56 12.70 9.31 11.89
CA TYR A 56 13.30 8.19 11.18
C TYR A 56 14.70 7.86 11.71
N HIS A 57 15.56 8.87 11.85
CA HIS A 57 16.93 8.71 12.37
C HIS A 57 16.99 8.33 13.85
N PHE A 58 16.00 8.75 14.66
CA PHE A 58 15.88 8.29 16.05
C PHE A 58 15.34 6.85 16.17
N GLY A 59 14.84 6.26 15.08
CA GLY A 59 14.19 4.95 15.11
C GLY A 59 12.78 4.98 15.68
N ASP A 60 12.15 6.16 15.73
CA ASP A 60 10.78 6.40 16.24
C ASP A 60 9.72 6.21 15.13
N VAL A 61 10.01 5.35 14.15
CA VAL A 61 9.11 5.00 13.04
C VAL A 61 8.80 3.51 13.07
N GLN A 62 7.61 3.12 12.60
CA GLN A 62 7.19 1.73 12.61
C GLN A 62 8.12 0.85 11.74
N PRO A 63 8.68 -0.25 12.29
CA PRO A 63 9.51 -1.15 11.52
C PRO A 63 8.74 -1.88 10.41
N LYS A 64 9.46 -2.26 9.35
CA LYS A 64 8.92 -3.12 8.28
C LYS A 64 8.48 -4.49 8.78
N GLY A 65 7.47 -5.07 8.13
CA GLY A 65 6.96 -6.41 8.45
C GLY A 65 6.22 -6.50 9.80
N THR A 66 5.92 -5.38 10.44
CA THR A 66 5.15 -5.34 11.70
C THR A 66 3.69 -4.98 11.43
N PRO A 67 2.73 -5.45 12.26
CA PRO A 67 1.32 -5.12 12.08
C PRO A 67 1.04 -3.63 12.24
N PHE A 68 0.14 -3.09 11.41
CA PHE A 68 -0.32 -1.70 11.50
C PHE A 68 -1.81 -1.62 11.89
N SER A 69 -2.19 -0.54 12.58
CA SER A 69 -3.60 -0.20 12.80
C SER A 69 -3.82 1.30 12.91
N PHE A 70 -4.83 1.83 12.19
CA PHE A 70 -5.25 3.23 12.30
C PHE A 70 -5.79 3.60 13.68
N SER A 71 -6.24 2.63 14.48
CA SER A 71 -6.69 2.87 15.86
C SER A 71 -5.55 3.34 16.76
N VAL A 72 -4.29 3.04 16.39
CA VAL A 72 -3.10 3.46 17.11
C VAL A 72 -2.68 4.86 16.66
N SER A 73 -2.70 5.81 17.59
CA SER A 73 -2.53 7.24 17.27
C SER A 73 -1.17 7.59 16.67
N HIS A 74 -0.07 7.00 17.14
CA HIS A 74 1.27 7.27 16.60
C HIS A 74 1.42 6.76 15.17
N LEU A 75 1.00 5.51 14.89
CA LEU A 75 1.04 4.93 13.54
C LEU A 75 0.23 5.74 12.53
N ARG A 76 -0.94 6.23 12.95
CA ARG A 76 -1.76 7.13 12.13
C ARG A 76 -1.08 8.47 11.85
N LYS A 77 -0.37 9.04 12.82
CA LYS A 77 0.42 10.28 12.61
C LYS A 77 1.55 10.07 11.62
N GLU A 78 2.25 8.94 11.69
CA GLU A 78 3.30 8.58 10.73
C GLU A 78 2.76 8.53 9.30
N VAL A 79 1.61 7.88 9.08
CA VAL A 79 0.92 7.88 7.77
C VAL A 79 0.56 9.30 7.31
N GLY A 80 0.08 10.15 8.23
CA GLY A 80 -0.22 11.55 7.92
C GLY A 80 1.03 12.34 7.48
N LEU A 81 2.17 12.15 8.15
CA LEU A 81 3.44 12.77 7.78
C LEU A 81 3.92 12.32 6.40
N VAL A 82 3.97 11.01 6.17
CA VAL A 82 4.37 10.43 4.87
C VAL A 82 3.45 10.92 3.76
N THR A 83 2.13 10.96 4.00
CA THR A 83 1.18 11.47 3.00
C THR A 83 1.44 12.94 2.68
N ARG A 84 1.66 13.78 3.71
CA ARG A 84 1.92 15.20 3.52
C ARG A 84 3.21 15.45 2.75
N ILE A 85 4.24 14.64 2.96
CA ILE A 85 5.49 14.69 2.18
C ILE A 85 5.22 14.33 0.71
N LEU A 86 4.49 13.25 0.45
CA LEU A 86 4.14 12.81 -0.90
C LEU A 86 3.27 13.83 -1.65
N ILE A 87 2.27 14.41 -0.99
CA ILE A 87 1.45 15.50 -1.57
C ILE A 87 2.32 16.75 -1.78
N GLY A 88 3.24 17.03 -0.84
CA GLY A 88 4.12 18.19 -0.87
C GLY A 88 5.20 18.16 -1.95
N ALA A 89 5.44 17.04 -2.64
CA ALA A 89 6.41 16.97 -3.75
C ALA A 89 5.98 17.88 -4.92
N LYS A 90 6.84 18.82 -5.32
CA LYS A 90 6.51 19.91 -6.28
C LYS A 90 6.15 19.45 -7.69
N ASN A 91 6.58 18.25 -8.08
CA ASN A 91 6.30 17.69 -9.39
C ASN A 91 6.25 16.16 -9.32
N TYR A 92 5.79 15.53 -10.41
CA TYR A 92 5.61 14.08 -10.48
C TYR A 92 6.92 13.29 -10.35
N ASP A 93 8.04 13.81 -10.87
CA ASP A 93 9.34 13.12 -10.81
C ASP A 93 9.86 13.04 -9.36
N VAL A 94 9.73 14.13 -8.60
CA VAL A 94 10.00 14.13 -7.15
C VAL A 94 9.08 13.14 -6.46
N PHE A 95 7.77 13.23 -6.73
CA PHE A 95 6.77 12.36 -6.11
C PHE A 95 7.07 10.86 -6.29
N ILE A 96 7.41 10.41 -7.51
CA ILE A 96 7.64 8.98 -7.76
C ILE A 96 8.96 8.49 -7.14
N LYS A 97 10.00 9.33 -7.10
CA LYS A 97 11.27 9.02 -6.42
C LYS A 97 11.08 8.95 -4.90
N THR A 98 10.38 9.92 -4.32
CA THR A 98 10.00 9.93 -2.90
C THR A 98 9.16 8.71 -2.55
N ALA A 99 8.17 8.35 -3.36
CA ALA A 99 7.34 7.16 -3.16
C ALA A 99 8.17 5.87 -3.21
N SER A 100 9.12 5.78 -4.17
CA SER A 100 10.03 4.64 -4.27
C SER A 100 10.88 4.47 -3.01
N TRP A 101 11.42 5.58 -2.47
CA TRP A 101 12.18 5.57 -1.21
C TRP A 101 11.33 5.09 -0.04
N PHE A 102 10.12 5.64 0.13
CA PHE A 102 9.23 5.21 1.21
C PHE A 102 8.87 3.73 1.09
N ARG A 103 8.52 3.25 -0.11
CA ARG A 103 8.21 1.83 -0.34
C ARG A 103 9.38 0.91 0.05
N ALA A 104 10.62 1.36 -0.11
CA ALA A 104 11.79 0.59 0.28
C ALA A 104 12.02 0.60 1.81
N HIS A 105 11.76 1.71 2.49
CA HIS A 105 12.27 1.95 3.84
C HIS A 105 11.25 1.88 4.98
N ILE A 106 9.95 2.05 4.72
CA ILE A 106 8.93 2.11 5.78
C ILE A 106 8.02 0.88 5.77
N ASN A 107 7.22 0.75 6.83
CA ASN A 107 6.20 -0.28 6.93
C ASN A 107 5.28 -0.32 5.69
N GLU A 108 5.05 -1.52 5.16
CA GLU A 108 4.37 -1.77 3.90
C GLU A 108 2.95 -1.21 3.92
N GLU A 109 2.24 -1.40 5.04
CA GLU A 109 0.88 -0.91 5.20
C GLU A 109 0.82 0.61 5.31
N GLN A 110 1.78 1.23 6.00
CA GLN A 110 1.87 2.69 6.08
C GLN A 110 2.12 3.30 4.71
N PHE A 111 3.06 2.73 3.95
CA PHE A 111 3.35 3.17 2.59
C PHE A 111 2.11 3.09 1.69
N VAL A 112 1.45 1.92 1.62
CA VAL A 112 0.27 1.75 0.73
C VAL A 112 -0.83 2.75 1.05
N LYS A 113 -1.12 2.97 2.34
CA LYS A 113 -2.14 3.92 2.77
C LYS A 113 -1.77 5.36 2.40
N ALA A 114 -0.54 5.77 2.70
CA ALA A 114 -0.07 7.12 2.39
C ALA A 114 0.02 7.37 0.88
N PHE A 115 0.48 6.39 0.12
CA PHE A 115 0.64 6.48 -1.33
C PHE A 115 -0.71 6.55 -2.05
N ILE A 116 -1.67 5.69 -1.69
CA ILE A 116 -3.03 5.76 -2.23
C ILE A 116 -3.66 7.11 -1.92
N ALA A 117 -3.55 7.59 -0.68
CA ALA A 117 -4.12 8.88 -0.33
C ALA A 117 -3.48 10.04 -1.11
N ALA A 118 -2.16 10.03 -1.30
CA ALA A 118 -1.48 11.03 -2.12
C ALA A 118 -1.93 10.99 -3.59
N ILE A 119 -2.04 9.81 -4.19
CA ILE A 119 -2.49 9.65 -5.60
C ILE A 119 -3.91 10.21 -5.79
N LEU A 120 -4.79 10.01 -4.82
CA LEU A 120 -6.18 10.47 -4.92
C LEU A 120 -6.33 12.00 -4.78
N VAL A 121 -5.38 12.67 -4.13
CA VAL A 121 -5.47 14.11 -3.83
C VAL A 121 -4.66 14.95 -4.81
N ARG A 122 -3.50 14.48 -5.28
CA ARG A 122 -2.61 15.27 -6.14
C ARG A 122 -3.25 15.58 -7.50
N ASP A 123 -3.01 16.78 -8.01
CA ASP A 123 -3.54 17.23 -9.30
C ASP A 123 -2.93 16.49 -10.49
N ASP A 124 -1.64 16.13 -10.41
CA ASP A 124 -0.89 15.50 -11.51
C ASP A 124 -1.11 13.98 -11.63
N THR A 125 -1.85 13.39 -10.68
CA THR A 125 -2.28 11.98 -10.66
C THR A 125 -3.80 11.82 -10.76
N GLN A 126 -4.52 12.89 -11.11
CA GLN A 126 -5.98 12.82 -11.30
C GLN A 126 -6.36 11.76 -12.33
N GLY A 127 -7.35 10.94 -11.97
CA GLY A 127 -7.84 9.83 -12.79
C GLY A 127 -7.01 8.54 -12.73
N ILE A 128 -5.86 8.54 -12.04
CA ILE A 128 -5.09 7.32 -11.81
C ILE A 128 -5.87 6.40 -10.88
N VAL A 129 -5.93 5.12 -11.24
CA VAL A 129 -6.68 4.11 -10.48
C VAL A 129 -5.68 3.20 -9.76
N PRO A 130 -5.60 3.26 -8.42
CA PRO A 130 -4.81 2.30 -7.66
C PRO A 130 -5.44 0.91 -7.73
N PRO A 131 -4.64 -0.17 -7.58
CA PRO A 131 -5.19 -1.50 -7.47
C PRO A 131 -6.04 -1.61 -6.20
N PRO A 132 -7.07 -2.46 -6.19
CA PRO A 132 -7.86 -2.69 -4.99
C PRO A 132 -6.99 -3.30 -3.88
N LEU A 133 -7.28 -2.94 -2.63
CA LEU A 133 -6.46 -3.35 -1.48
C LEU A 133 -6.42 -4.87 -1.27
N TYR A 134 -7.42 -5.62 -1.73
CA TYR A 134 -7.41 -7.09 -1.66
C TYR A 134 -6.44 -7.75 -2.66
N GLU A 135 -5.98 -7.02 -3.69
CA GLU A 135 -4.89 -7.47 -4.56
C GLU A 135 -3.51 -7.17 -3.95
N ILE A 136 -3.42 -6.08 -3.18
CA ILE A 136 -2.16 -5.66 -2.51
C ILE A 136 -1.91 -6.46 -1.23
N PHE A 137 -2.95 -6.61 -0.39
CA PHE A 137 -2.91 -7.28 0.91
C PHE A 137 -4.01 -8.34 1.02
N PRO A 138 -3.93 -9.44 0.24
CA PRO A 138 -4.95 -10.49 0.25
C PRO A 138 -5.19 -11.07 1.64
N GLN A 139 -4.16 -11.10 2.50
CA GLN A 139 -4.27 -11.61 3.88
C GLN A 139 -5.22 -10.81 4.79
N HIS A 140 -5.65 -9.61 4.39
CA HIS A 140 -6.65 -8.84 5.15
C HIS A 140 -8.09 -9.13 4.71
N TYR A 141 -8.27 -9.81 3.56
CA TYR A 141 -9.57 -10.00 2.92
C TYR A 141 -9.96 -11.46 2.79
N PHE A 142 -8.99 -12.38 2.85
CA PHE A 142 -9.23 -13.81 2.77
C PHE A 142 -8.84 -14.52 4.05
N ASP A 143 -9.58 -15.57 4.36
CA ASP A 143 -9.31 -16.46 5.47
C ASP A 143 -7.90 -17.07 5.38
N SER A 144 -7.25 -17.27 6.53
CA SER A 144 -5.91 -17.82 6.62
C SER A 144 -5.77 -19.18 5.93
N ARG A 145 -6.82 -20.03 5.91
CA ARG A 145 -6.88 -21.30 5.19
C ARG A 145 -6.61 -21.11 3.69
N VAL A 146 -7.18 -20.06 3.09
CA VAL A 146 -6.99 -19.74 1.66
C VAL A 146 -5.55 -19.28 1.41
N ILE A 147 -5.03 -18.41 2.28
CA ILE A 147 -3.65 -17.91 2.18
C ILE A 147 -2.64 -19.06 2.35
N HIS A 148 -2.83 -19.92 3.35
CA HIS A 148 -1.99 -21.10 3.56
C HIS A 148 -2.07 -22.07 2.39
N HIS A 149 -3.27 -22.30 1.83
CA HIS A 149 -3.43 -23.13 0.65
C HIS A 149 -2.66 -22.56 -0.55
N ALA A 150 -2.77 -21.25 -0.82
CA ALA A 150 -2.03 -20.60 -1.90
C ALA A 150 -0.50 -20.72 -1.72
N ASN A 151 -0.01 -20.49 -0.50
CA ASN A 151 1.41 -20.65 -0.16
C ASN A 151 1.90 -22.09 -0.31
N ASN A 152 1.08 -23.07 0.07
CA ASN A 152 1.42 -24.49 -0.09
C ASN A 152 1.51 -24.88 -1.57
N LEU A 153 0.61 -24.37 -2.42
CA LEU A 153 0.64 -24.62 -3.87
C LEU A 153 1.88 -23.99 -4.51
N TYR A 154 2.30 -22.80 -4.04
CA TYR A 154 3.53 -22.16 -4.48
C TYR A 154 4.79 -22.95 -4.08
N ASN A 155 4.87 -23.39 -2.81
CA ASN A 155 6.06 -24.05 -2.27
C ASN A 155 6.23 -25.52 -2.68
N TYR A 156 5.12 -26.27 -2.70
CA TYR A 156 5.15 -27.73 -2.90
C TYR A 156 4.66 -28.16 -4.29
N GLY A 157 4.18 -27.21 -5.08
CA GLY A 157 3.71 -27.44 -6.44
C GLY A 157 2.37 -28.16 -6.49
N VAL A 158 1.49 -27.68 -7.38
CA VAL A 158 0.60 -28.61 -8.08
C VAL A 158 1.53 -29.54 -8.88
N ASN A 159 1.24 -30.84 -8.97
CA ASN A 159 1.99 -31.81 -9.78
C ASN A 159 1.96 -31.52 -11.31
N ASN A 160 2.04 -30.25 -11.74
CA ASN A 160 2.13 -29.83 -13.13
C ASN A 160 2.85 -28.47 -13.25
N PRO A 161 4.20 -28.45 -13.28
CA PRO A 161 4.99 -27.21 -13.24
C PRO A 161 5.02 -26.39 -14.56
N VAL A 162 4.23 -26.75 -15.59
CA VAL A 162 4.50 -26.24 -16.97
C VAL A 162 3.28 -25.64 -17.70
N THR A 163 2.03 -25.74 -17.20
CA THR A 163 0.85 -25.42 -18.04
C THR A 163 -0.14 -24.38 -17.52
N GLN A 164 -0.03 -23.87 -16.29
CA GLN A 164 -0.97 -22.84 -15.79
C GLN A 164 -0.24 -21.70 -15.10
N GLN A 165 -0.24 -20.51 -15.74
CA GLN A 165 0.20 -19.24 -15.15
C GLN A 165 -0.75 -18.74 -14.05
N THR A 166 -1.95 -19.32 -13.94
CA THR A 166 -3.01 -18.89 -13.03
C THR A 166 -3.60 -20.10 -12.31
N VAL A 167 -3.69 -20.01 -10.99
CA VAL A 167 -4.30 -21.01 -10.13
C VAL A 167 -5.61 -20.44 -9.57
N VAL A 168 -6.69 -21.21 -9.66
CA VAL A 168 -8.00 -20.83 -9.12
C VAL A 168 -8.24 -21.59 -7.82
N ILE A 169 -8.41 -20.84 -6.73
CA ILE A 169 -8.76 -21.40 -5.42
C ILE A 169 -10.23 -21.05 -5.14
N PRO A 170 -11.15 -22.04 -5.11
CA PRO A 170 -12.52 -21.78 -4.69
C PRO A 170 -12.55 -21.43 -3.21
N VAL A 171 -13.22 -20.33 -2.87
CA VAL A 171 -13.36 -19.83 -1.49
C VAL A 171 -14.81 -19.94 -1.06
N ASN A 172 -15.05 -20.50 0.12
CA ASN A 172 -16.37 -20.57 0.74
C ASN A 172 -16.40 -19.72 2.00
N TYR A 173 -17.47 -18.97 2.19
CA TYR A 173 -17.75 -18.19 3.40
C TYR A 173 -18.38 -19.08 4.48
N THR A 174 -17.57 -20.00 5.01
CA THR A 174 -17.98 -20.93 6.07
C THR A 174 -17.26 -20.59 7.36
N ASP A 175 -17.86 -19.66 8.10
CA ASP A 175 -17.51 -19.34 9.48
C ASP A 175 -18.63 -19.81 10.40
N ASP A 176 -18.25 -20.58 11.41
CA ASP A 176 -19.15 -21.02 12.47
C ASP A 176 -19.20 -19.94 13.55
N VAL A 177 -19.96 -18.88 13.28
CA VAL A 177 -20.15 -17.77 14.21
C VAL A 177 -21.37 -18.02 15.12
N PRO A 178 -21.26 -17.70 16.42
CA PRO A 178 -22.37 -17.85 17.35
C PRO A 178 -23.63 -17.06 16.93
N PHE A 179 -24.78 -17.44 17.48
CA PHE A 179 -26.04 -16.71 17.36
C PHE A 179 -26.64 -16.57 15.95
N GLY A 180 -26.18 -17.35 14.97
CA GLY A 180 -26.78 -17.37 13.63
C GLY A 180 -26.31 -16.26 12.70
N GLU A 181 -25.27 -15.51 13.07
CA GLU A 181 -24.69 -14.46 12.20
C GLU A 181 -24.14 -15.02 10.87
N HIS A 182 -23.92 -16.35 10.79
CA HIS A 182 -23.38 -17.02 9.61
C HIS A 182 -24.28 -16.87 8.37
N TYR A 183 -25.58 -16.62 8.55
CA TYR A 183 -26.50 -16.36 7.44
C TYR A 183 -26.12 -15.09 6.65
N LEU A 184 -25.38 -14.16 7.26
CA LEU A 184 -24.94 -12.91 6.65
C LEU A 184 -23.50 -12.96 6.15
N ASN A 185 -22.82 -14.11 6.21
CA ASN A 185 -21.39 -14.20 5.86
C ASN A 185 -21.10 -13.72 4.43
N TYR A 186 -21.99 -13.99 3.47
CA TYR A 186 -21.83 -13.52 2.09
C TYR A 186 -21.78 -11.98 1.98
N PHE A 187 -22.35 -11.26 2.95
CA PHE A 187 -22.37 -9.80 3.01
C PHE A 187 -21.24 -9.28 3.89
N THR A 188 -21.07 -9.81 5.11
CA THR A 188 -20.07 -9.34 6.07
C THR A 188 -18.63 -9.67 5.68
N HIS A 189 -18.42 -10.73 4.90
CA HIS A 189 -17.12 -11.11 4.34
C HIS A 189 -16.97 -10.74 2.86
N ASP A 190 -17.88 -9.92 2.32
CA ASP A 190 -17.74 -9.42 0.96
C ASP A 190 -16.49 -8.53 0.85
N ILE A 191 -15.65 -8.84 -0.14
CA ILE A 191 -14.40 -8.12 -0.37
C ILE A 191 -14.65 -6.68 -0.84
N GLY A 192 -15.76 -6.43 -1.54
CA GLY A 192 -16.17 -5.11 -2.01
C GLY A 192 -16.64 -4.22 -0.86
N LEU A 193 -17.47 -4.75 0.04
CA LEU A 193 -17.89 -4.04 1.25
C LEU A 193 -16.71 -3.69 2.15
N SER A 194 -15.78 -4.64 2.33
CA SER A 194 -14.55 -4.42 3.10
C SER A 194 -13.66 -3.34 2.45
N LEU A 195 -13.51 -3.39 1.12
CA LEU A 195 -12.76 -2.39 0.36
C LEU A 195 -13.40 -0.99 0.45
N TYR A 196 -14.73 -0.92 0.32
CA TYR A 196 -15.49 0.33 0.47
C TYR A 196 -15.21 0.97 1.83
N TYR A 197 -15.31 0.20 2.91
CA TYR A 197 -15.05 0.71 4.25
C TYR A 197 -13.59 1.14 4.44
N ALA A 198 -12.64 0.42 3.83
CA ALA A 198 -11.22 0.79 3.88
C ALA A 198 -10.96 2.16 3.21
N TYR A 199 -11.53 2.42 2.03
CA TYR A 199 -11.43 3.73 1.38
C TYR A 199 -12.14 4.84 2.15
N PHE A 200 -13.35 4.56 2.68
CA PHE A 200 -14.08 5.51 3.52
C PHE A 200 -13.27 5.90 4.76
N SER A 201 -12.69 4.91 5.44
CA SER A 201 -11.83 5.13 6.60
C SER A 201 -10.55 5.90 6.23
N LEU A 202 -9.91 5.55 5.11
CA LEU A 202 -8.71 6.25 4.63
C LEU A 202 -9.01 7.74 4.37
N ALA A 203 -10.11 8.03 3.68
CA ALA A 203 -10.53 9.40 3.39
C ALA A 203 -10.73 10.22 4.68
N GLY A 204 -11.36 9.63 5.70
CA GLY A 204 -11.56 10.29 6.99
C GLY A 204 -10.29 10.53 7.81
N HIS A 205 -9.20 9.80 7.54
CA HIS A 205 -7.94 9.95 8.27
C HIS A 205 -6.94 10.87 7.59
N VAL A 206 -7.07 11.10 6.29
CA VAL A 206 -6.01 11.70 5.47
C VAL A 206 -6.42 13.00 4.80
N MET A 207 -7.71 13.29 4.63
CA MET A 207 -8.14 14.59 4.14
C MET A 207 -8.05 15.64 5.27
N PRO A 208 -7.37 16.78 5.05
CA PRO A 208 -7.41 17.90 5.98
C PRO A 208 -8.82 18.48 6.03
N GLU A 209 -9.27 18.88 7.23
CA GLU A 209 -10.41 19.80 7.39
C GLU A 209 -10.08 21.19 6.82
#